data_AF-A0A2D4TT62-F1
#
_entry.id   AF-A0A2D4TT62-F1
#
_cell.length_a   1.000
_cell.length_b   1.000
_cell.length_c   1.000
_cell.angle_alpha   90.00
_cell.angle_beta   90.00
_cell.angle_gamma   90.00
#
_symmetry.space_group_name_H-M   'P 1'
#
loop_
_entity.id
_entity.type
_entity.pdbx_description
1 polymer ?
#
loop_
_entity_poly.entity_id
_entity_poly.type
_entity_poly.pdbx_seq_one_letter_code
_entity_poly.pdbx_strand_id
1 'polypeptide(L)' 'MTYLANPKRYSYKNFKRCGKSGLDLPQITLGLWHNFGGKNINLESK' A
#
# COMPACT_ATOMS: atom_id res chain seq x y z
N MET A 1 2.32 -22.45 -0.62
CA MET A 1 3.43 -21.67 -0.05
C MET A 1 2.84 -20.45 0.64
N THR A 2 3.07 -20.24 1.93
CA THR A 2 2.53 -19.10 2.68
C THR A 2 3.47 -17.90 2.53
N TYR A 3 2.92 -16.72 2.24
CA TYR A 3 3.72 -15.50 2.17
C TYR A 3 4.27 -15.12 3.55
N LEU A 4 5.57 -14.80 3.63
CA LEU A 4 6.23 -14.24 4.80
C LEU A 4 6.83 -12.88 4.47
N ALA A 5 6.36 -11.83 5.14
CA ALA A 5 6.89 -10.48 4.95
C ALA A 5 8.33 -10.37 5.49
N ASN A 6 9.12 -9.49 4.88
CA ASN A 6 10.50 -9.26 5.33
C ASN A 6 10.53 -8.76 6.79
N PRO A 7 11.31 -9.39 7.69
CA PRO A 7 11.40 -8.98 9.09
C PRO A 7 12.02 -7.59 9.27
N LYS A 8 12.82 -7.12 8.30
CA LYS A 8 13.49 -5.81 8.32
C LYS A 8 12.69 -4.71 7.62
N ARG A 9 11.42 -4.92 7.22
CA ARG A 9 10.64 -3.92 6.44
C ARG A 9 10.48 -2.53 7.08
N TYR A 10 10.68 -2.41 8.39
CA TYR A 10 10.63 -1.14 9.13
C TYR A 10 11.99 -0.67 9.65
N SER A 11 13.09 -1.35 9.28
CA SER A 11 14.44 -0.91 9.71
C SER A 11 14.79 0.47 9.17
N TYR A 12 14.20 0.84 8.04
CA TYR A 12 14.27 2.17 7.47
C TYR A 12 13.13 3.04 8.01
N LYS A 13 13.45 3.97 8.93
CA LYS A 13 12.47 4.82 9.64
C LYS A 13 12.05 6.06 8.85
N ASN A 14 11.73 5.89 7.57
CA ASN A 14 11.34 7.00 6.70
C ASN A 14 9.82 7.13 6.60
N PHE A 15 9.20 7.35 7.75
CA PHE A 15 7.80 7.73 7.83
C PHE A 15 7.68 9.25 8.04
N LYS A 16 6.65 9.87 7.48
CA LYS A 16 6.34 11.28 7.63
C LYS A 16 4.94 11.46 8.19
N ARG A 17 4.80 12.42 9.09
CA ARG A 17 3.50 12.72 9.71
C ARG A 17 2.54 13.35 8.70
N CYS A 18 1.31 12.86 8.66
CA CYS A 18 0.25 13.43 7.83
C CYS A 18 -0.35 14.68 8.50
N GLY A 19 0.33 15.83 8.34
CA GLY A 19 -0.12 17.10 8.91
C GLY A 19 -0.21 17.09 10.44
N LYS A 20 -1.25 17.71 11.01
CA LYS A 20 -1.49 17.74 12.46
C LYS A 20 -2.32 16.54 12.94
N SER A 21 -1.94 15.35 12.53
CA SER A 21 -2.63 14.11 12.91
C SER A 21 -1.73 13.19 13.75
N GLY A 22 -2.26 12.04 14.16
CA GLY A 22 -1.50 10.92 14.75
C GLY A 22 -0.80 10.03 13.72
N LEU A 23 -1.07 10.22 12.42
CA LEU A 23 -0.82 9.23 11.38
C LEU A 23 0.52 9.43 10.67
N ASP A 24 1.41 8.44 10.77
CA ASP A 24 2.69 8.40 10.07
C ASP A 24 2.59 7.56 8.78
N LEU A 25 2.86 8.17 7.63
CA LEU A 25 2.81 7.53 6.31
C LEU A 25 4.22 7.26 5.79
N PRO A 26 4.45 6.15 5.06
CA PRO A 26 5.73 5.92 4.40
C PRO A 26 5.95 7.01 3.34
N GLN A 27 7.21 7.39 3.12
CA GLN A 27 7.56 8.37 2.07
C GLN A 27 7.17 7.93 0.66
N ILE A 28 7.07 6.61 0.43
CA ILE A 28 6.63 6.01 -0.83
C ILE A 28 5.41 5.15 -0.53
N THR A 29 4.31 5.43 -1.23
CA THR A 29 3.04 4.70 -1.12
C THR A 29 2.70 4.03 -2.44
N LEU A 30 2.08 2.86 -2.38
CA LEU A 30 1.62 2.13 -3.57
C LEU A 30 0.18 2.53 -3.90
N GLY A 31 -0.02 3.28 -4.99
CA GLY A 31 -1.34 3.50 -5.58
C GLY A 31 -1.69 2.36 -6.55
N LEU A 32 -2.92 1.85 -6.47
CA LEU A 32 -3.39 0.72 -7.30
C LEU A 32 -4.20 1.19 -8.52
N TRP A 33 -3.95 2.41 -9.00
CA TRP A 33 -4.75 3.06 -10.05
C TRP A 33 -4.73 2.29 -11.38
N HIS A 34 -3.56 1.78 -11.77
CA HIS A 34 -3.38 0.93 -12.94
C HIS A 34 -2.77 -0.41 -12.52
N ASN A 35 -2.93 -1.43 -13.36
CA ASN A 35 -2.33 -2.77 -13.22
C ASN A 35 -2.94 -3.71 -12.15
N PHE A 36 -3.96 -3.26 -11.42
CA PHE A 36 -4.68 -4.07 -10.44
C PHE A 36 -6.15 -4.35 -10.81
N GLY A 37 -6.55 -3.98 -12.03
CA GLY A 37 -7.84 -4.38 -12.60
C GLY A 37 -7.81 -5.81 -13.13
N GLY A 38 -8.92 -6.53 -13.00
CA GLY A 38 -9.11 -7.80 -13.70
C GLY A 38 -9.16 -7.56 -15.22
N LYS A 39 -8.66 -8.52 -16.01
CA LYS A 39 -8.84 -8.48 -17.48
C LYS A 39 -10.32 -8.49 -17.89
N ASN A 40 -11.16 -9.03 -17.02
CA ASN A 40 -12.60 -9.04 -17.15
C ASN A 40 -13.20 -8.11 -16.08
N ILE A 41 -14.10 -7.22 -16.51
CA ILE A 41 -14.95 -6.45 -15.61
C ILE A 41 -16.16 -7.32 -15.30
N ASN A 42 -16.38 -7.66 -14.03
CA ASN A 42 -17.61 -8.32 -13.60
C ASN A 42 -18.77 -7.31 -13.67
N LEU A 43 -19.93 -7.76 -14.13
CA LEU A 43 -21.13 -6.90 -14.32
C LEU A 43 -21.58 -6.18 -13.04
N GLU A 44 -21.22 -6.69 -11.87
CA GLU A 44 -21.57 -6.13 -10.56
C GLU A 44 -20.72 -4.91 -10.14
N SER A 45 -19.65 -4.58 -10.88
CA SER A 45 -18.79 -3.43 -10.55
C SER A 45 -19.21 -2.13 -11.26
N LYS A 46 -20.50 -1.97 -11.55
CA LYS A 46 -21.11 -0.73 -12.05
C LYS A 46 -21.91 -0.03 -10.96
#